data_AF-A0A914QZV4-F1
#
_entry.id   AF-A0A914QZV4-F1
#
_cell.length_a   1.000
_cell.length_b   1.000
_cell.length_c   1.000
_cell.angle_alpha   90.00
_cell.angle_beta   90.00
_cell.angle_gamma   90.00
#
_symmetry.space_group_name_H-M   'P 1'
#
loop_
_entity.id
_entity.type
_entity.pdbx_description
1 polymer ?
#
loop_
_entity_poly.entity_id
_entity_poly.type
_entity_poly.pdbx_seq_one_letter_code
_entity_poly.pdbx_strand_id
1 'polypeptide(L)'
;MVIGLFAGYGFIIGTFISMVLFYGYSGQSKYFDAANVYNITDISQHCIGFLAGMFALWRIRLLNFPYHDPHSHDPHHAAHANQLLDMILLAVGLIGELCFSITGLMGLYGTRKWEPFSMALVAAHVSRIVQAIVQSFLICIASKLKINQSRKREQPGKQTITFLIILNIAIFIMNLFESDKVGTSSVVVEYYGTETWVFLMRTFSPLTVFFRFHSSVCLAEIWKNTYASKH
;
A
#
# COMPACT_ATOMS: atom_id res chain seq x y z
N MET A 1 -12.29 -12.14 -14.41
CA MET A 1 -12.71 -11.61 -13.07
C MET A 1 -12.19 -12.48 -11.95
N VAL A 2 -12.27 -13.80 -12.10
CA VAL A 2 -12.11 -14.81 -11.04
C VAL A 2 -10.68 -14.94 -10.49
N ILE A 3 -9.64 -14.84 -11.32
CA ILE A 3 -8.23 -15.09 -10.91
C ILE A 3 -7.70 -14.03 -9.94
N GLY A 4 -7.87 -12.74 -10.25
CA GLY A 4 -7.39 -11.65 -9.38
C GLY A 4 -8.08 -11.60 -8.01
N LEU A 5 -9.37 -11.99 -7.96
CA LEU A 5 -10.14 -12.10 -6.72
C LEU A 5 -9.65 -13.27 -5.86
N PHE A 6 -9.49 -14.47 -6.45
CA PHE A 6 -8.99 -15.64 -5.72
C PHE A 6 -7.56 -15.46 -5.22
N ALA A 7 -6.68 -14.90 -6.05
CA ALA A 7 -5.32 -14.54 -5.63
C ALA A 7 -5.34 -13.56 -4.45
N GLY A 8 -6.21 -12.54 -4.51
CA GLY A 8 -6.40 -11.59 -3.43
C GLY A 8 -6.90 -12.24 -2.13
N TYR A 9 -7.88 -13.13 -2.19
CA TYR A 9 -8.38 -13.85 -1.00
C TYR A 9 -7.32 -14.74 -0.35
N GLY A 10 -6.57 -15.50 -1.15
CA GLY A 10 -5.45 -16.29 -0.63
C GLY A 10 -4.42 -15.41 0.08
N PHE A 11 -4.20 -14.20 -0.46
CA PHE A 11 -3.30 -13.22 0.13
C PHE A 11 -3.79 -12.69 1.48
N ILE A 12 -5.08 -12.36 1.59
CA ILE A 12 -5.70 -11.96 2.87
C ILE A 12 -5.57 -13.08 3.89
N ILE A 13 -5.88 -14.33 3.51
CA ILE A 13 -5.79 -15.47 4.43
C ILE A 13 -4.35 -15.64 4.95
N GLY A 14 -3.35 -15.58 4.08
CA GLY A 14 -1.94 -15.64 4.48
C GLY A 14 -1.54 -14.51 5.45
N THR A 15 -2.08 -13.31 5.22
CA THR A 15 -1.88 -12.15 6.09
C THR A 15 -2.45 -12.38 7.48
N PHE A 16 -3.69 -12.87 7.58
CA PHE A 16 -4.28 -13.20 8.87
C PHE A 16 -3.53 -14.31 9.60
N ILE A 17 -3.06 -15.34 8.88
CA ILE A 17 -2.28 -16.43 9.48
C ILE A 17 -0.98 -15.87 10.08
N SER A 18 -0.23 -15.04 9.34
CA SER A 18 1.02 -14.47 9.84
C SER A 18 0.79 -13.57 11.06
N MET A 19 -0.30 -12.79 11.07
CA MET A 19 -0.70 -11.98 12.22
C MET A 19 -1.06 -12.84 13.43
N VAL A 20 -1.90 -13.86 13.26
CA VAL A 20 -2.30 -14.74 14.37
C VAL A 20 -1.09 -15.45 14.97
N LEU A 21 -0.15 -15.90 14.15
CA LEU A 21 1.12 -16.47 14.64
C LEU A 21 1.92 -15.42 15.42
N PHE A 22 2.08 -14.21 14.89
CA PHE A 22 2.82 -13.15 15.55
C PHE A 22 2.24 -12.79 16.93
N TYR A 23 0.94 -12.50 17.01
CA TYR A 23 0.29 -12.13 18.26
C TYR A 23 0.11 -13.31 19.21
N GLY A 24 -0.18 -14.50 18.69
CA GLY A 24 -0.36 -15.72 19.48
C GLY A 24 0.92 -16.19 20.18
N TYR A 25 2.09 -15.93 19.60
CA TYR A 25 3.39 -16.23 20.21
C TYR A 25 4.04 -15.02 20.91
N SER A 26 3.31 -13.92 21.10
CA SER A 26 3.80 -12.79 21.88
C SER A 26 4.07 -13.24 23.33
N GLY A 27 5.29 -13.04 23.82
CA GLY A 27 5.72 -13.47 25.16
C GLY A 27 6.11 -14.94 25.29
N GLN A 28 6.18 -15.71 24.19
CA GLN A 28 6.63 -17.10 24.18
C GLN A 28 8.04 -17.23 23.57
N SER A 29 8.72 -18.37 23.83
CA SER A 29 10.07 -18.63 23.29
C SER A 29 10.16 -18.60 21.75
N LYS A 30 9.05 -18.80 21.05
CA LYS A 30 8.94 -18.79 19.59
C LYS A 30 8.63 -17.40 18.99
N TYR A 31 8.69 -16.34 19.79
CA TYR A 31 8.41 -14.97 19.33
C TYR A 31 9.29 -14.56 18.14
N PHE A 32 10.59 -14.89 18.17
CA PHE A 32 11.51 -14.51 17.10
C PHE A 32 11.13 -15.14 15.74
N ASP A 33 10.77 -16.42 15.74
CA ASP A 33 10.32 -17.11 14.52
C ASP A 33 9.03 -16.50 13.98
N ALA A 34 8.07 -16.20 14.87
CA ALA A 34 6.82 -15.57 14.50
C ALA A 34 7.02 -14.14 13.95
N ALA A 35 7.95 -13.37 14.53
CA ALA A 35 8.37 -12.05 14.04
C ALA A 35 9.00 -12.14 12.64
N ASN A 36 9.83 -13.16 12.40
CA ASN A 36 10.43 -13.36 11.09
C ASN A 36 9.38 -13.72 10.02
N VAL A 37 8.42 -14.59 10.34
CA VAL A 37 7.29 -14.92 9.44
C VAL A 37 6.46 -13.66 9.12
N TYR A 38 6.19 -12.81 10.12
CA TYR A 38 5.51 -11.55 9.91
C TYR A 38 6.28 -10.63 8.95
N ASN A 39 7.59 -10.45 9.17
CA ASN A 39 8.43 -9.60 8.33
C ASN A 39 8.56 -10.13 6.90
N ILE A 40 8.76 -11.43 6.72
CA ILE A 40 8.80 -12.06 5.40
C ILE A 40 7.47 -11.88 4.67
N THR A 41 6.36 -12.03 5.40
CA THR A 41 5.02 -11.77 4.85
C THR A 41 4.96 -10.33 4.37
N ASP A 42 5.26 -9.35 5.23
CA ASP A 42 5.24 -7.91 4.91
C ASP A 42 6.07 -7.57 3.65
N ILE A 43 7.32 -8.02 3.59
CA ILE A 43 8.20 -7.84 2.43
C ILE A 43 7.58 -8.44 1.17
N SER A 44 7.03 -9.66 1.27
CA SER A 44 6.40 -10.33 0.13
C SER A 44 5.20 -9.53 -0.40
N GLN A 45 4.39 -8.92 0.46
CA GLN A 45 3.25 -8.09 0.07
C GLN A 45 3.70 -6.86 -0.72
N HIS A 46 4.76 -6.19 -0.23
CA HIS A 46 5.31 -5.01 -0.87
C HIS A 46 5.97 -5.35 -2.21
N CYS A 47 6.74 -6.44 -2.29
CA CYS A 47 7.35 -6.89 -3.55
C CYS A 47 6.29 -7.29 -4.59
N ILE A 48 5.27 -8.07 -4.19
CA ILE A 48 4.19 -8.47 -5.09
C ILE A 48 3.37 -7.25 -5.52
N GLY A 49 3.13 -6.31 -4.60
CA GLY A 49 2.45 -5.06 -4.89
C GLY A 49 3.21 -4.19 -5.87
N PHE A 50 4.54 -4.13 -5.76
CA PHE A 50 5.39 -3.43 -6.72
C PHE A 50 5.26 -4.05 -8.12
N LEU A 51 5.41 -5.38 -8.24
CA LEU A 51 5.30 -6.08 -9.52
C LEU A 51 3.90 -5.92 -10.14
N ALA A 52 2.85 -6.07 -9.34
CA ALA A 52 1.47 -5.86 -9.78
C ALA A 52 1.21 -4.40 -10.18
N GLY A 53 1.78 -3.43 -9.46
CA GLY A 53 1.70 -2.00 -9.77
C GLY A 53 2.39 -1.67 -11.10
N MET A 54 3.58 -2.21 -11.33
CA MET A 54 4.29 -2.08 -12.62
C MET A 54 3.52 -2.72 -13.77
N PHE A 55 2.96 -3.90 -13.56
CA PHE A 55 2.12 -4.56 -14.55
C PHE A 55 0.84 -3.76 -14.83
N ALA A 56 0.20 -3.19 -13.81
CA ALA A 56 -0.95 -2.31 -13.96
C ALA A 56 -0.58 -1.06 -14.78
N LEU A 57 0.50 -0.38 -14.42
CA LEU A 57 1.04 0.78 -15.14
C LEU A 57 1.31 0.46 -16.61
N TRP A 58 1.84 -0.72 -16.91
CA TRP A 58 2.03 -1.18 -18.29
C TRP A 58 0.70 -1.41 -19.01
N ARG A 59 -0.28 -2.05 -18.36
CA ARG A 59 -1.59 -2.36 -18.94
C ARG A 59 -2.47 -1.12 -19.17
N ILE A 60 -2.40 -0.12 -18.28
CA ILE A 60 -3.19 1.11 -18.43
C ILE A 60 -2.71 2.02 -19.57
N ARG A 61 -1.50 1.80 -20.12
CA ARG A 61 -1.06 2.49 -21.35
C ARG A 61 -1.97 2.22 -22.55
N LEU A 62 -2.82 1.20 -22.49
CA LEU A 62 -3.82 0.88 -23.50
C LEU A 62 -5.13 1.67 -23.33
N LEU A 63 -5.27 2.44 -22.25
CA LEU A 63 -6.40 3.33 -21.98
C LEU A 63 -6.10 4.73 -22.55
N ASN A 64 -7.16 5.48 -22.86
CA ASN A 64 -7.03 6.81 -23.44
C ASN A 64 -7.50 7.88 -22.44
N PHE A 65 -6.97 9.09 -22.57
CA PHE A 65 -7.55 10.24 -21.91
C PHE A 65 -8.96 10.47 -22.48
N PRO A 66 -9.97 10.71 -21.62
CA PRO A 66 -11.30 11.05 -22.09
C PRO A 66 -11.24 12.32 -22.94
N TYR A 67 -11.87 12.28 -24.12
CA TYR A 67 -12.09 13.48 -24.91
C TYR A 67 -13.05 14.38 -24.13
N HIS A 68 -12.62 15.59 -23.81
CA HIS A 68 -13.44 16.60 -23.17
C HIS A 68 -14.15 17.38 -24.28
N ASP A 69 -15.45 17.16 -24.43
CA ASP A 69 -16.29 17.93 -25.35
C ASP A 69 -16.57 19.32 -24.72
N PRO A 70 -16.07 20.42 -25.32
CA PRO A 70 -16.22 21.77 -24.78
C PRO A 70 -17.67 22.25 -24.66
N HIS A 71 -18.63 21.56 -25.29
CA HIS A 71 -20.04 21.92 -25.29
C HIS A 71 -20.91 21.10 -24.32
N SER A 72 -20.31 20.18 -23.56
CA SER A 72 -21.04 19.41 -22.54
C SER A 72 -21.27 20.26 -21.28
N HIS A 73 -22.55 20.45 -20.92
CA HIS A 73 -22.96 21.12 -19.69
C HIS A 73 -22.78 20.14 -18.50
N ASP A 74 -21.52 19.86 -18.13
CA ASP A 74 -21.22 18.80 -17.17
C ASP A 74 -21.21 19.31 -15.72
N PRO A 75 -21.52 18.47 -14.71
CA PRO A 75 -21.25 18.71 -13.29
C PRO A 75 -19.73 18.64 -12.97
N HIS A 76 -18.89 19.24 -13.82
CA HIS A 76 -17.45 19.10 -13.83
C HIS A 76 -16.77 19.64 -12.57
N HIS A 77 -17.33 20.67 -11.93
CA HIS A 77 -16.72 21.29 -10.74
C HIS A 77 -16.64 20.31 -9.56
N ALA A 78 -17.69 19.54 -9.30
CA ALA A 78 -17.71 18.58 -8.19
C ALA A 78 -16.76 17.39 -8.45
N ALA A 79 -16.73 16.87 -9.68
CA ALA A 79 -15.83 15.78 -10.05
C ALA A 79 -14.35 16.19 -9.98
N HIS A 80 -14.00 17.39 -10.45
CA HIS A 80 -12.64 17.92 -10.35
C HIS A 80 -12.22 18.21 -8.90
N ALA A 81 -13.14 18.74 -8.08
CA ALA A 81 -12.87 19.00 -6.67
C ALA A 81 -12.62 17.69 -5.88
N ASN A 82 -13.43 16.66 -6.13
CA ASN A 82 -13.23 15.34 -5.51
C ASN A 82 -11.89 14.73 -5.92
N GLN A 83 -11.55 14.78 -7.21
CA GLN A 83 -10.27 14.28 -7.69
C GLN A 83 -9.08 15.04 -7.06
N LEU A 84 -9.18 16.36 -6.91
CA LEU A 84 -8.15 17.15 -6.24
C LEU A 84 -7.99 16.75 -4.77
N LEU A 85 -9.11 16.59 -4.06
CA LEU A 85 -9.12 16.15 -2.67
C LEU A 85 -8.44 14.77 -2.53
N ASP A 86 -8.78 13.82 -3.39
CA ASP A 86 -8.17 12.49 -3.37
C ASP A 86 -6.66 12.54 -3.57
N MET A 87 -6.17 13.42 -4.45
CA MET A 87 -4.73 13.61 -4.67
C MET A 87 -4.03 14.22 -3.46
N ILE A 88 -4.67 15.18 -2.78
CA ILE A 88 -4.13 15.78 -1.55
C ILE A 88 -4.06 14.72 -0.45
N LEU A 89 -5.14 13.97 -0.24
CA LEU A 89 -5.20 12.90 0.76
C LEU A 89 -4.16 11.81 0.47
N LEU A 90 -4.03 11.40 -0.80
CA LEU A 90 -3.00 10.44 -1.21
C LEU A 90 -1.59 10.97 -0.94
N ALA A 91 -1.33 12.26 -1.22
CA ALA A 91 -0.03 12.88 -0.94
C ALA A 91 0.29 12.95 0.55
N VAL A 92 -0.68 13.31 1.40
CA VAL A 92 -0.51 13.33 2.86
C VAL A 92 -0.20 11.92 3.39
N GLY A 93 -0.94 10.90 2.93
CA GLY A 93 -0.66 9.52 3.27
C GLY A 93 0.73 9.07 2.81
N LEU A 94 1.11 9.40 1.58
CA LEU A 94 2.43 9.06 1.03
C LEU A 94 3.56 9.69 1.86
N ILE A 95 3.44 10.97 2.22
CA ILE A 95 4.43 11.65 3.08
C ILE A 95 4.57 10.91 4.40
N GLY A 96 3.45 10.52 5.03
CA GLY A 96 3.48 9.74 6.26
C GLY A 96 4.17 8.37 6.11
N GLU A 97 3.88 7.63 5.05
CA GLU A 97 4.53 6.34 4.74
C GLU A 97 6.03 6.49 4.53
N LEU A 98 6.45 7.55 3.83
CA LEU A 98 7.87 7.86 3.60
C LEU A 98 8.57 8.24 4.90
N CYS A 99 7.96 9.12 5.71
CA CYS A 99 8.50 9.50 7.01
C CYS A 99 8.63 8.28 7.94
N PHE A 100 7.60 7.45 8.03
CA PHE A 100 7.64 6.20 8.81
C PHE A 100 8.81 5.31 8.38
N SER A 101 8.94 5.08 7.07
CA SER A 101 9.97 4.20 6.51
C SER A 101 11.38 4.77 6.69
N ILE A 102 11.57 6.08 6.51
CA ILE A 102 12.86 6.75 6.73
C ILE A 102 13.26 6.71 8.20
N THR A 103 12.32 6.96 9.12
CA THR A 103 12.57 6.84 10.56
C THR A 103 12.99 5.41 10.94
N GLY A 104 12.33 4.39 10.38
CA GLY A 104 12.73 2.99 10.57
C GLY A 104 14.15 2.70 10.07
N LEU A 105 14.49 3.16 8.86
CA LEU A 105 15.84 3.00 8.29
C LEU A 105 16.93 3.70 9.11
N MET A 106 16.68 4.94 9.53
CA MET A 106 17.61 5.71 10.35
C MET A 106 17.83 5.04 11.72
N GLY A 107 16.78 4.50 12.32
CA GLY A 107 16.88 3.71 13.54
C GLY A 107 17.78 2.48 13.41
N LEU A 108 17.75 1.83 12.24
CA LEU A 108 18.59 0.67 11.94
C LEU A 108 20.04 1.02 11.62
N TYR A 109 20.36 2.30 11.33
CA TYR A 109 21.74 2.75 11.11
C TYR A 109 22.61 2.60 12.36
N GLY A 110 22.00 2.66 13.56
CA GLY A 110 22.69 2.42 14.84
C GLY A 110 23.09 0.96 15.08
N THR A 111 22.73 0.03 14.19
CA THR A 111 23.01 -1.40 14.37
C THR A 111 24.50 -1.69 14.33
N ARG A 112 25.06 -2.18 15.45
CA ARG A 112 26.49 -2.54 15.56
C ARG A 112 26.86 -3.85 14.85
N LYS A 113 25.90 -4.77 14.67
CA LYS A 113 26.08 -6.07 14.01
C LYS A 113 24.95 -6.32 13.00
N TRP A 114 25.30 -6.46 11.73
CA TRP A 114 24.35 -6.73 10.65
C TRP A 114 23.91 -8.18 10.66
N GLU A 115 22.91 -8.49 11.50
CA GLU A 115 22.26 -9.80 11.49
C GLU A 115 21.23 -9.91 10.36
N PRO A 116 20.92 -11.13 9.89
CA PRO A 116 19.93 -11.35 8.82
C PRO A 116 18.57 -10.68 9.09
N PHE A 117 18.16 -10.62 10.36
CA PHE A 117 16.92 -9.95 10.77
C PHE A 117 16.97 -8.43 10.52
N SER A 118 18.06 -7.75 10.87
CA SER A 118 18.24 -6.31 10.61
C SER A 118 18.27 -6.01 9.11
N MET A 119 18.91 -6.87 8.32
CA MET A 119 18.89 -6.77 6.86
C MET A 119 17.47 -6.93 6.29
N ALA A 120 16.68 -7.87 6.83
CA ALA A 120 15.28 -8.04 6.45
C ALA A 120 14.43 -6.81 6.78
N LEU A 121 14.65 -6.17 7.94
CA LEU A 121 13.97 -4.92 8.30
C LEU A 121 14.32 -3.76 7.36
N VAL A 122 15.60 -3.62 6.97
CA VAL A 122 16.01 -2.63 5.96
C VAL A 122 15.31 -2.92 4.63
N ALA A 123 15.32 -4.18 4.19
CA ALA A 123 14.64 -4.59 2.97
C ALA A 123 13.12 -4.30 3.03
N ALA A 124 12.49 -4.50 4.18
CA ALA A 124 11.09 -4.16 4.41
C ALA A 124 10.85 -2.65 4.19
N HIS A 125 11.57 -1.77 4.89
CA HIS A 125 11.40 -0.33 4.72
C HIS A 125 11.70 0.17 3.30
N VAL A 126 12.74 -0.37 2.64
CA VAL A 126 13.03 -0.03 1.23
C VAL A 126 11.89 -0.49 0.31
N SER A 127 11.39 -1.72 0.49
CA SER A 127 10.29 -2.24 -0.31
C SER A 127 9.00 -1.43 -0.12
N ARG A 128 8.73 -0.96 1.11
CA ARG A 128 7.61 -0.08 1.45
C ARG A 128 7.67 1.24 0.69
N ILE A 129 8.83 1.91 0.72
CA ILE A 129 9.06 3.18 -0.01
C ILE A 129 8.81 2.99 -1.51
N VAL A 130 9.47 1.99 -2.11
CA VAL A 130 9.39 1.74 -3.55
C VAL A 130 7.96 1.43 -3.97
N GLN A 131 7.28 0.57 -3.21
CA GLN A 131 5.90 0.18 -3.52
C GLN A 131 4.93 1.37 -3.34
N ALA A 132 5.07 2.19 -2.29
CA ALA A 132 4.20 3.34 -2.04
C ALA A 132 4.31 4.41 -3.14
N ILE A 133 5.53 4.64 -3.64
CA ILE A 133 5.78 5.55 -4.76
C ILE A 133 5.11 5.02 -6.04
N VAL A 134 5.35 3.75 -6.39
CA VAL A 134 4.73 3.14 -7.58
C VAL A 134 3.21 3.14 -7.51
N GLN A 135 2.64 2.83 -6.33
CA GLN A 135 1.21 2.84 -6.08
C GLN A 135 0.61 4.24 -6.28
N SER A 136 1.28 5.28 -5.77
CA SER A 136 0.86 6.67 -5.92
C SER A 136 0.89 7.12 -7.38
N PHE A 137 1.95 6.78 -8.11
CA PHE A 137 2.04 7.04 -9.55
C PHE A 137 0.94 6.34 -10.34
N LEU A 138 0.68 5.06 -10.04
CA LEU A 138 -0.40 4.30 -10.65
C LEU A 138 -1.74 4.99 -10.44
N ILE A 139 -2.09 5.39 -9.21
CA ILE A 139 -3.36 6.05 -8.91
C ILE A 139 -3.47 7.39 -9.65
N CYS A 140 -2.43 8.23 -9.59
CA CYS A 140 -2.42 9.55 -10.24
C CYS A 140 -2.60 9.48 -11.77
N ILE A 141 -1.99 8.48 -12.41
CA ILE A 141 -2.13 8.28 -13.86
C ILE A 141 -3.50 7.67 -14.16
N ALA A 142 -3.86 6.57 -13.48
CA ALA A 142 -5.07 5.82 -13.78
C ALA A 142 -6.36 6.61 -13.49
N SER A 143 -6.36 7.53 -12.51
CA SER A 143 -7.51 8.40 -12.22
C SER A 143 -7.88 9.33 -13.39
N LYS A 144 -6.95 9.57 -14.32
CA LYS A 144 -7.17 10.44 -15.48
C LYS A 144 -7.54 9.68 -16.75
N LEU A 145 -7.52 8.34 -16.72
CA LEU A 145 -7.71 7.50 -17.89
C LEU A 145 -9.12 6.91 -17.92
N LYS A 146 -9.71 6.81 -19.12
CA LYS A 146 -10.98 6.10 -19.36
C LYS A 146 -10.81 5.01 -20.43
N ILE A 147 -11.69 4.01 -20.38
CA ILE A 147 -11.68 2.93 -21.36
C ILE A 147 -12.19 3.45 -22.72
N ASN A 148 -11.46 3.15 -23.80
CA ASN A 148 -11.92 3.42 -25.14
C ASN A 148 -13.08 2.46 -25.50
N GLN A 149 -14.11 2.96 -26.19
CA GLN A 149 -15.28 2.18 -26.63
C GLN A 149 -14.86 0.91 -27.42
N SER A 150 -13.80 0.99 -28.24
CA SER A 150 -13.28 -0.14 -29.02
C SER A 150 -12.64 -1.26 -28.18
N ARG A 151 -12.20 -0.96 -26.95
CA ARG A 151 -11.53 -1.92 -26.05
C ARG A 151 -12.36 -2.28 -24.81
N LYS A 152 -13.64 -1.89 -24.77
CA LYS A 152 -14.56 -2.22 -23.67
C LYS A 152 -14.64 -3.72 -23.36
N ARG A 153 -14.49 -4.57 -24.38
CA ARG A 153 -14.53 -6.04 -24.24
C ARG A 153 -13.25 -6.63 -23.63
N GLU A 154 -12.10 -5.97 -23.81
CA GLU A 154 -10.80 -6.47 -23.32
C GLU A 154 -10.54 -6.12 -21.84
N GLN A 155 -11.16 -5.04 -21.33
CA GLN A 155 -11.03 -4.56 -19.95
C GLN A 155 -9.57 -4.61 -19.43
N PRO A 156 -8.61 -4.00 -20.15
CA PRO A 156 -7.19 -4.17 -19.88
C PRO A 156 -6.84 -3.66 -18.48
N GLY A 157 -6.12 -4.46 -17.69
CA GLY A 157 -5.69 -4.10 -16.33
C GLY A 157 -6.72 -4.32 -15.22
N LYS A 158 -8.00 -4.59 -15.55
CA LYS A 158 -9.08 -4.74 -14.55
C LYS A 158 -8.77 -5.73 -13.44
N GLN A 159 -8.25 -6.91 -13.79
CA GLN A 159 -7.94 -7.95 -12.81
C GLN A 159 -6.79 -7.55 -11.89
N THR A 160 -5.81 -6.83 -12.41
CA THR A 160 -4.67 -6.33 -11.65
C THR A 160 -5.09 -5.23 -10.69
N ILE A 161 -5.96 -4.30 -11.13
CA ILE A 161 -6.54 -3.29 -10.24
C ILE A 161 -7.36 -3.96 -9.13
N THR A 162 -8.20 -4.95 -9.45
CA THR A 162 -8.93 -5.72 -8.43
C THR A 162 -7.99 -6.38 -7.42
N PHE A 163 -6.92 -7.01 -7.88
CA PHE A 163 -5.91 -7.60 -6.99
C PHE A 163 -5.24 -6.55 -6.10
N LEU A 164 -4.85 -5.40 -6.67
CA LEU A 164 -4.21 -4.31 -5.93
C LEU A 164 -5.13 -3.68 -4.87
N ILE A 165 -6.44 -3.64 -5.08
CA ILE A 165 -7.41 -3.21 -4.06
C ILE A 165 -7.31 -4.15 -2.84
N ILE A 166 -7.40 -5.45 -3.09
CA ILE A 166 -7.37 -6.48 -2.04
C ILE A 166 -6.03 -6.49 -1.33
N LEU A 167 -4.93 -6.35 -2.08
CA LEU A 167 -3.58 -6.26 -1.53
C LEU A 167 -3.41 -5.03 -0.61
N ASN A 168 -3.90 -3.85 -1.01
CA ASN A 168 -3.83 -2.66 -0.15
C ASN A 168 -4.68 -2.83 1.12
N ILE A 169 -5.81 -3.53 1.06
CA ILE A 169 -6.61 -3.87 2.25
C ILE A 169 -5.83 -4.82 3.17
N ALA A 170 -5.13 -5.81 2.62
CA ALA A 170 -4.31 -6.73 3.41
C ALA A 170 -3.16 -5.98 4.13
N ILE A 171 -2.45 -5.10 3.43
CA ILE A 171 -1.37 -4.28 4.02
C ILE A 171 -1.95 -3.26 5.01
N PHE A 172 -3.11 -2.68 4.74
CA PHE A 172 -3.83 -1.81 5.68
C PHE A 172 -4.09 -2.52 7.02
N ILE A 173 -4.58 -3.77 6.96
CA ILE A 173 -4.81 -4.57 8.17
C ILE A 173 -3.48 -4.81 8.90
N MET A 174 -2.41 -5.20 8.19
CA MET A 174 -1.09 -5.38 8.83
C MET A 174 -0.62 -4.10 9.53
N ASN A 175 -0.66 -2.96 8.85
CA ASN A 175 -0.22 -1.68 9.40
C ASN A 175 -1.05 -1.26 10.63
N LEU A 176 -2.35 -1.57 10.65
CA LEU A 176 -3.24 -1.24 11.78
C LEU A 176 -2.78 -1.90 13.08
N PHE A 177 -2.33 -3.15 12.99
CA PHE A 177 -1.85 -3.91 14.14
C PHE A 177 -0.35 -3.69 14.40
N GLU A 178 0.43 -3.31 13.38
CA GLU A 178 1.83 -2.88 13.54
C GLU A 178 1.97 -1.68 14.50
N SER A 179 0.99 -0.78 14.52
CA SER A 179 0.94 0.38 15.43
C SER A 179 0.97 0.00 16.92
N ASP A 180 0.64 -1.24 17.30
CA ASP A 180 0.72 -1.72 18.69
C ASP A 180 2.15 -2.12 19.11
N LYS A 181 3.12 -2.13 18.18
CA LYS A 181 4.48 -2.68 18.37
C LYS A 181 5.55 -1.64 18.74
N VAL A 182 5.15 -0.46 19.23
CA VAL A 182 6.03 0.71 19.47
C VAL A 182 7.18 0.44 20.49
N GLY A 183 7.30 -0.74 21.10
CA GLY A 183 8.36 -1.06 22.08
C GLY A 183 9.33 -2.20 21.73
N THR A 184 9.23 -2.86 20.56
CA THR A 184 9.88 -4.18 20.35
C THR A 184 11.20 -4.18 19.58
N SER A 185 11.59 -3.11 18.87
CA SER A 185 12.92 -3.05 18.23
C SER A 185 13.91 -2.35 19.15
N SER A 186 14.61 -3.13 19.98
CA SER A 186 15.58 -2.62 20.95
C SER A 186 16.63 -1.72 20.31
N VAL A 187 17.06 -2.03 19.08
CA VAL A 187 18.09 -1.28 18.35
C VAL A 187 17.61 0.13 17.95
N VAL A 188 16.38 0.25 17.47
CA VAL A 188 15.83 1.54 17.02
C VAL A 188 15.48 2.42 18.21
N VAL A 189 14.96 1.82 19.29
CA VAL A 189 14.71 2.51 20.56
C VAL A 189 16.02 2.98 21.18
N GLU A 190 17.09 2.18 21.13
CA GLU A 190 18.42 2.58 21.61
C GLU A 190 18.98 3.77 20.81
N TYR A 191 18.71 3.85 19.51
CA TYR A 191 19.17 4.95 18.67
C TYR A 191 18.43 6.27 18.95
N TYR A 192 17.10 6.25 19.00
CA TYR A 192 16.28 7.47 19.15
C TYR A 192 16.00 7.88 20.59
N GLY A 193 16.12 6.93 21.53
CA GLY A 193 15.48 7.02 22.84
C GLY A 193 13.98 6.72 22.77
N THR A 194 13.46 6.11 23.83
CA THR A 194 12.07 5.62 23.92
C THR A 194 11.05 6.71 23.60
N GLU A 195 11.17 7.89 24.20
CA GLU A 195 10.19 8.98 24.04
C GLU A 195 10.11 9.48 22.59
N THR A 196 11.26 9.72 21.96
CA THR A 196 11.35 10.18 20.56
C THR A 196 10.78 9.13 19.61
N TRP A 197 11.15 7.85 19.82
CA TRP A 197 10.65 6.76 19.01
C TRP A 197 9.12 6.61 19.12
N VAL A 198 8.59 6.65 20.35
CA VAL A 198 7.15 6.58 20.60
C VAL A 198 6.42 7.74 19.91
N PHE A 199 6.95 8.95 20.00
CA PHE A 199 6.38 10.12 19.32
C PHE A 199 6.34 9.95 17.80
N LEU A 200 7.44 9.53 17.19
CA LEU A 200 7.54 9.33 15.73
C LEU A 200 6.56 8.24 15.25
N MET A 201 6.49 7.11 15.96
CA MET A 201 5.58 6.02 15.61
C MET A 201 4.12 6.43 15.75
N ARG A 202 3.75 7.09 16.86
CA ARG A 202 2.37 7.57 17.07
C ARG A 202 1.93 8.60 16.03
N THR A 203 2.88 9.33 15.46
CA THR A 203 2.60 10.34 14.42
C THR A 203 2.47 9.71 13.04
N PHE A 204 3.44 8.89 12.62
CA PHE A 204 3.51 8.42 11.24
C PHE A 204 2.78 7.10 11.00
N SER A 205 2.65 6.23 12.01
CA SER A 205 1.96 4.95 11.83
C SER A 205 0.49 5.11 11.41
N PRO A 206 -0.32 6.01 12.00
CA PRO A 206 -1.68 6.26 11.51
C PRO A 206 -1.74 6.76 10.07
N LEU A 207 -0.73 7.52 9.61
CA LEU A 207 -0.67 7.99 8.23
C LEU A 207 -0.34 6.86 7.25
N THR A 208 0.45 5.85 7.67
CA THR A 208 0.69 4.64 6.86
C THR A 208 -0.60 3.83 6.68
N VAL A 209 -1.38 3.69 7.76
CA VAL A 209 -2.70 3.03 7.74
C VAL A 209 -3.64 3.80 6.82
N PHE A 210 -3.68 5.13 6.96
CA PHE A 210 -4.48 6.01 6.11
C PHE A 210 -4.10 5.90 4.63
N PHE A 211 -2.80 5.91 4.30
CA PHE A 211 -2.31 5.77 2.93
C PHE A 211 -2.82 4.49 2.26
N ARG A 212 -2.78 3.36 2.97
CA ARG A 212 -3.24 2.06 2.45
C ARG A 212 -4.74 2.01 2.26
N PHE A 213 -5.48 2.50 3.24
CA PHE A 213 -6.94 2.60 3.15
C PHE A 213 -7.35 3.48 1.98
N HIS A 214 -6.83 4.72 1.90
CA HIS A 214 -7.19 5.68 0.85
C HIS A 214 -6.75 5.19 -0.53
N SER A 215 -5.57 4.57 -0.66
CA SER A 215 -5.14 3.94 -1.91
C SER A 215 -6.11 2.87 -2.40
N SER A 216 -6.68 2.07 -1.50
CA SER A 216 -7.68 1.06 -1.87
C SER A 216 -8.98 1.69 -2.36
N VAL A 217 -9.41 2.80 -1.74
CA VAL A 217 -10.59 3.59 -2.14
C VAL A 217 -10.38 4.19 -3.52
N CYS A 218 -9.26 4.89 -3.76
CA CYS A 218 -8.96 5.47 -5.07
C CYS A 218 -8.88 4.40 -6.17
N LEU A 219 -8.28 3.23 -5.90
CA LEU A 219 -8.26 2.12 -6.86
C LEU A 219 -9.66 1.55 -7.14
N ALA A 220 -10.53 1.46 -6.12
CA ALA A 220 -11.91 1.02 -6.29
C ALA A 220 -12.72 2.02 -7.13
N GLU A 221 -12.49 3.32 -6.92
CA GLU A 221 -13.08 4.36 -7.75
C GLU A 221 -12.58 4.29 -9.20
N ILE A 222 -11.27 4.16 -9.41
CA ILE A 222 -10.69 3.93 -10.74
C ILE A 222 -11.35 2.71 -11.39
N TRP A 223 -11.45 1.59 -10.67
CA TRP A 223 -12.09 0.38 -11.18
C TRP A 223 -13.54 0.63 -11.59
N LYS A 224 -14.30 1.37 -10.77
CA LYS A 224 -15.69 1.72 -11.05
C LYS A 224 -15.81 2.63 -12.27
N ASN A 225 -15.02 3.71 -12.31
CA ASN A 225 -15.08 4.72 -13.36
C ASN A 225 -14.57 4.17 -14.71
N THR A 226 -13.58 3.28 -14.71
CA THR A 226 -13.01 2.71 -15.93
C THR A 226 -13.79 1.48 -16.43
N TYR A 227 -14.33 0.63 -15.55
CA TYR A 227 -14.91 -0.68 -15.97
C TYR A 227 -16.36 -0.91 -15.56
N ALA A 228 -16.90 -0.16 -14.61
CA ALA A 228 -18.28 -0.31 -14.14
C ALA A 228 -19.23 0.78 -14.68
N SER A 229 -18.73 1.74 -15.47
CA SER A 229 -19.58 2.67 -16.22
C SER A 229 -20.48 1.89 -17.19
N LYS A 230 -21.68 1.60 -16.69
CA LYS A 230 -22.85 1.21 -17.47
C LYS A 230 -23.26 2.40 -18.34
N HIS A 231 -23.77 2.03 -19.52
CA HIS A 231 -24.65 2.84 -20.33
C HIS A 231 -25.73 3.53 -19.50
#